data_AF-A0A7X1U052-F1
#
_entry.id   AF-A0A7X1U052-F1
#
_cell.length_a   1.000
_cell.length_b   1.000
_cell.length_c   1.000
_cell.angle_alpha   90.00
_cell.angle_beta   90.00
_cell.angle_gamma   90.00
#
_symmetry.space_group_name_H-M   'P 1'
#
loop_
_entity.id
_entity.type
_entity.pdbx_description
1 polymer ?
#
loop_
_entity_poly.entity_id
_entity_poly.type
_entity_poly.pdbx_seq_one_letter_code
_entity_poly.pdbx_strand_id
1 'polypeptide(L)'
;MLNEIKLGLGRYWRWTSTGPKWHWGVGIGGPLLALLIVISAAGGEEEPANGGDVDSQVIAGDDDDVAPTAQAERPVPTSTPTPLDPVLTQYQTSLLDIFGDYSTAMSGIGSDMQRAGASPGLILTSSWQTSVAVNVALVRVLGDQVRALTPPTCLRDVHALLLRAVTDFDASMELIVQGIDRLSAVSLEAATTRMVQGTDKLTSASALFAGVSC
;
A
#
# COMPACT_ATOMS: atom_id res chain seq x y z
N MET A 1 10.12 -21.12 33.01
CA MET A 1 10.15 -20.63 31.61
C MET A 1 8.90 -20.99 30.81
N LEU A 2 8.45 -22.25 30.74
CA LEU A 2 7.25 -22.60 29.95
C LEU A 2 5.94 -21.87 30.36
N ASN A 3 5.77 -21.54 31.64
CA ASN A 3 4.56 -20.84 32.10
C ASN A 3 4.55 -19.32 31.78
N GLU A 4 5.72 -18.69 31.61
CA GLU A 4 5.78 -17.28 31.19
C GLU A 4 5.55 -17.12 29.69
N ILE A 5 6.01 -18.08 28.89
CA ILE A 5 5.72 -18.15 27.45
C ILE A 5 4.20 -18.24 27.21
N LYS A 6 3.48 -19.04 28.02
CA LYS A 6 2.02 -19.17 27.91
C LYS A 6 1.26 -17.88 28.25
N LEU A 7 1.72 -17.11 29.24
CA LEU A 7 1.11 -15.83 29.63
C LEU A 7 1.33 -14.73 28.59
N GLY A 8 2.52 -14.68 27.98
CA GLY A 8 2.82 -13.77 26.87
C GLY A 8 1.99 -14.07 25.63
N LEU A 9 1.93 -15.35 25.22
CA LEU A 9 1.10 -15.79 24.09
C LEU A 9 -0.39 -15.52 24.32
N GLY A 10 -0.91 -15.73 25.55
CA GLY A 10 -2.31 -15.47 25.86
C GLY A 10 -2.71 -13.99 25.73
N ARG A 11 -1.85 -13.05 26.13
CA ARG A 11 -2.10 -11.61 25.92
C ARG A 11 -2.02 -11.22 24.46
N TYR A 12 -1.01 -11.72 23.74
CA TYR A 12 -0.89 -11.51 22.30
C TYR A 12 -2.11 -12.05 21.55
N TRP A 13 -2.57 -13.27 21.87
CA TRP A 13 -3.75 -13.87 21.25
C TRP A 13 -5.03 -13.10 21.57
N ARG A 14 -5.16 -12.57 22.80
CA ARG A 14 -6.30 -11.73 23.15
C ARG A 14 -6.28 -10.41 22.39
N TRP A 15 -5.12 -9.80 22.22
CA TRP A 15 -4.94 -8.57 21.43
C TRP A 15 -5.25 -8.80 19.94
N THR A 16 -4.79 -9.89 19.34
CA THR A 16 -5.10 -10.22 17.93
C THR A 16 -6.55 -10.67 17.70
N SER A 17 -7.22 -11.26 18.70
CA SER A 17 -8.60 -11.75 18.57
C SER A 17 -9.69 -10.75 18.98
N THR A 18 -9.37 -9.69 19.72
CA THR A 18 -10.37 -8.71 20.20
C THR A 18 -10.33 -7.35 19.51
N GLY A 19 -9.38 -7.11 18.59
CA GLY A 19 -9.39 -5.92 17.73
C GLY A 19 -10.39 -6.03 16.57
N PRO A 20 -10.96 -4.91 16.06
CA PRO A 20 -11.81 -4.92 14.88
C PRO A 20 -11.13 -5.62 13.69
N LYS A 21 -11.82 -6.58 13.07
CA LYS A 21 -11.30 -7.41 11.95
C LYS A 21 -10.75 -6.60 10.75
N TRP A 22 -11.03 -5.30 10.68
CA TRP A 22 -10.55 -4.38 9.65
C TRP A 22 -9.04 -4.07 9.72
N HIS A 23 -8.40 -4.14 10.89
CA HIS A 23 -6.94 -3.90 11.00
C HIS A 23 -6.10 -5.02 10.35
N TRP A 24 -6.67 -6.22 10.23
CA TRP A 24 -5.98 -7.40 9.71
C TRP A 24 -6.13 -7.61 8.19
N GLY A 25 -7.20 -7.09 7.58
CA GLY A 25 -7.42 -7.20 6.13
C GLY A 25 -6.98 -5.98 5.30
N VAL A 26 -6.97 -4.78 5.91
CA VAL A 26 -6.72 -3.50 5.20
C VAL A 26 -5.40 -2.84 5.63
N GLY A 27 -4.88 -3.17 6.82
CA GLY A 27 -3.88 -2.35 7.53
C GLY A 27 -2.47 -2.27 6.92
N ILE A 28 -2.10 -3.15 5.98
CA ILE A 28 -0.77 -3.13 5.36
C ILE A 28 -0.86 -3.06 3.82
N GLY A 29 -1.81 -3.77 3.22
CA GLY A 29 -2.02 -3.72 1.77
C GLY A 29 -2.74 -2.47 1.26
N GLY A 30 -3.66 -1.90 2.05
CA GLY A 30 -4.52 -0.78 1.62
C GLY A 30 -3.75 0.47 1.19
N PRO A 31 -2.75 0.94 1.97
CA PRO A 31 -1.99 2.15 1.62
C PRO A 31 -1.05 1.97 0.44
N LEU A 32 -0.45 0.78 0.26
CA LEU A 32 0.34 0.45 -0.93
C LEU A 32 -0.54 0.37 -2.18
N LEU A 33 -1.73 -0.22 -2.06
CA LEU A 33 -2.70 -0.28 -3.15
C LEU A 33 -3.22 1.12 -3.49
N ALA A 34 -3.47 1.97 -2.49
CA ALA A 34 -3.88 3.36 -2.69
C ALA A 34 -2.77 4.18 -3.39
N LEU A 35 -1.50 3.99 -3.01
CA LEU A 35 -0.36 4.58 -3.73
C LEU A 35 -0.32 4.11 -5.19
N LEU A 36 -0.46 2.80 -5.43
CA LEU A 36 -0.52 2.21 -6.78
C LEU A 36 -1.65 2.81 -7.62
N ILE A 37 -2.85 2.94 -7.05
CA ILE A 37 -4.01 3.52 -7.73
C ILE A 37 -3.76 4.99 -8.08
N VAL A 38 -3.26 5.80 -7.13
CA VAL A 38 -2.98 7.22 -7.35
C VAL A 38 -1.92 7.42 -8.44
N ILE A 39 -0.86 6.61 -8.46
CA ILE A 39 0.16 6.70 -9.50
C ILE A 39 -0.41 6.28 -10.86
N SER A 40 -1.25 5.24 -10.92
CA SER A 40 -1.88 4.82 -12.19
C SER A 40 -2.85 5.86 -12.75
N ALA A 41 -3.56 6.59 -11.89
CA ALA A 41 -4.49 7.65 -12.30
C ALA A 41 -3.78 8.91 -12.81
N ALA A 42 -2.56 9.20 -12.33
CA ALA A 42 -1.78 10.34 -12.80
C ALA A 42 -1.20 10.17 -14.23
N GLY A 43 -1.23 8.95 -14.78
CA GLY A 43 -0.70 8.63 -16.12
C GLY A 43 -1.75 8.17 -17.14
N GLY A 44 -3.03 8.10 -16.77
CA GLY A 44 -4.10 7.61 -17.65
C GLY A 44 -4.83 8.74 -18.37
N GLU A 45 -4.68 8.83 -19.69
CA GLU A 45 -5.62 9.56 -20.54
C GLU A 45 -7.02 8.98 -20.33
N GLU A 46 -7.98 9.81 -19.92
CA GLU A 46 -9.38 9.41 -19.74
C GLU A 46 -9.93 8.92 -21.08
N GLU A 47 -9.94 7.60 -21.29
CA GLU A 47 -10.66 6.99 -22.40
C GLU A 47 -12.16 7.25 -22.15
N PRO A 48 -12.85 8.04 -23.00
CA PRO A 48 -14.25 8.33 -22.76
C PRO A 48 -15.04 7.03 -22.85
N ALA A 49 -15.66 6.66 -21.73
CA ALA A 49 -16.54 5.50 -21.62
C ALA A 49 -17.67 5.64 -22.65
N ASN A 50 -17.50 4.95 -23.77
CA ASN A 50 -18.44 4.90 -24.87
C ASN A 50 -19.57 3.92 -24.53
N GLY A 51 -20.76 4.48 -24.32
CA GLY A 51 -22.05 4.00 -24.81
C GLY A 51 -22.45 2.53 -24.58
N GLY A 52 -23.47 2.34 -23.74
CA GLY A 52 -24.25 1.10 -23.69
C GLY A 52 -25.61 1.31 -23.02
N ASP A 53 -26.60 1.68 -23.86
CA ASP A 53 -28.07 1.54 -23.81
C ASP A 53 -28.75 1.24 -22.46
N VAL A 54 -29.54 2.16 -21.89
CA VAL A 54 -30.97 2.39 -22.15
C VAL A 54 -31.81 1.11 -22.04
N ASP A 55 -32.54 0.98 -20.93
CA ASP A 55 -33.80 0.25 -20.95
C ASP A 55 -34.94 1.11 -20.38
N SER A 56 -36.03 1.12 -21.13
CA SER A 56 -37.06 2.16 -21.12
C SER A 56 -38.16 1.86 -20.11
N GLN A 57 -38.50 2.83 -19.26
CA GLN A 57 -39.76 2.83 -18.53
C GLN A 57 -40.66 3.97 -19.02
N VAL A 58 -41.69 3.58 -19.75
CA VAL A 58 -42.78 4.42 -20.26
C VAL A 58 -43.69 4.81 -19.10
N ILE A 59 -43.76 6.09 -18.77
CA ILE A 59 -44.87 6.67 -18.00
C ILE A 59 -45.46 7.79 -18.83
N ALA A 60 -46.72 7.60 -19.20
CA ALA A 60 -47.56 8.58 -19.88
C ALA A 60 -48.06 9.60 -18.86
N GLY A 61 -47.95 10.89 -19.18
CA GLY A 61 -48.52 11.95 -18.36
C GLY A 61 -48.17 13.36 -18.84
N ASP A 62 -49.13 13.95 -19.53
CA ASP A 62 -49.56 15.36 -19.47
C ASP A 62 -48.74 16.49 -20.11
N ASP A 63 -49.56 17.43 -20.59
CA ASP A 63 -49.39 18.49 -21.57
C ASP A 63 -48.54 19.71 -21.13
N ASP A 64 -48.03 20.38 -22.17
CA ASP A 64 -47.82 21.82 -22.33
C ASP A 64 -46.87 22.57 -21.37
N ASP A 65 -45.58 22.62 -21.73
CA ASP A 65 -44.80 23.87 -21.71
C ASP A 65 -43.57 23.76 -22.63
N VAL A 66 -43.61 24.42 -23.80
CA VAL A 66 -42.51 24.39 -24.78
C VAL A 66 -41.39 25.32 -24.31
N ALA A 67 -40.46 24.76 -23.54
CA ALA A 67 -39.27 25.44 -23.06
C ALA A 67 -38.34 25.90 -24.20
N PRO A 68 -37.59 27.00 -24.03
CA PRO A 68 -36.69 27.54 -25.06
C PRO A 68 -35.63 26.51 -25.45
N THR A 69 -35.49 26.25 -26.75
CA THR A 69 -34.44 25.41 -27.31
C THR A 69 -33.07 26.02 -26.97
N ALA A 70 -32.40 25.44 -25.97
CA ALA A 70 -31.06 25.83 -25.58
C ALA A 70 -30.10 25.66 -26.77
N GLN A 71 -29.42 26.73 -27.15
CA GLN A 71 -28.39 26.69 -28.18
C GLN A 71 -27.29 25.73 -27.74
N ALA A 72 -27.05 24.68 -28.53
CA ALA A 72 -25.97 23.74 -28.28
C ALA A 72 -24.64 24.50 -28.21
N GLU A 73 -24.02 24.51 -27.03
CA GLU A 73 -22.71 25.10 -26.82
C GLU A 73 -21.70 24.43 -27.77
N ARG A 74 -20.97 25.26 -28.50
CA ARG A 74 -19.96 24.79 -29.45
C ARG A 74 -18.87 24.06 -28.65
N PRO A 75 -18.50 22.82 -29.00
CA PRO A 75 -17.47 22.09 -28.27
C PRO A 75 -16.19 22.91 -28.24
N VAL A 76 -15.72 23.24 -27.04
CA VAL A 76 -14.44 23.90 -26.84
C VAL A 76 -13.35 22.91 -27.25
N PRO A 77 -12.38 23.30 -28.08
CA PRO A 77 -11.29 22.41 -28.47
C PRO A 77 -10.56 21.93 -27.22
N THR A 78 -10.57 20.62 -26.99
CA THR A 78 -9.79 19.95 -25.96
C THR A 78 -8.31 20.26 -26.20
N SER A 79 -7.64 20.84 -25.21
CA SER A 79 -6.19 21.05 -25.27
C SER A 79 -5.49 19.71 -25.46
N THR A 80 -4.60 19.64 -26.44
CA THR A 80 -3.71 18.47 -26.62
C THR A 80 -2.88 18.30 -25.35
N PRO A 81 -2.87 17.10 -24.74
CA PRO A 81 -2.11 16.86 -23.53
C PRO A 81 -0.62 17.17 -23.77
N THR A 82 -0.01 17.89 -22.83
CA THR A 82 1.44 18.13 -22.85
C THR A 82 2.15 16.79 -22.63
N PRO A 83 3.13 16.42 -23.46
CA PRO A 83 3.93 15.21 -23.25
C PRO A 83 4.55 15.19 -21.86
N LEU A 84 4.38 14.10 -21.13
CA LEU A 84 4.92 13.93 -19.79
C LEU A 84 6.46 13.86 -19.83
N ASP A 85 7.12 14.42 -18.81
CA ASP A 85 8.59 14.38 -18.68
C ASP A 85 9.07 12.91 -18.57
N PRO A 86 9.96 12.43 -19.46
CA PRO A 86 10.45 11.05 -19.42
C PRO A 86 11.17 10.68 -18.11
N VAL A 87 11.82 11.64 -17.43
CA VAL A 87 12.50 11.40 -16.15
C VAL A 87 11.48 11.13 -15.04
N LEU A 88 10.38 11.88 -15.04
CA LEU A 88 9.28 11.67 -14.11
C LEU A 88 8.64 10.30 -14.31
N THR A 89 8.33 9.94 -15.56
CA THR A 89 7.75 8.64 -15.92
C THR A 89 8.65 7.49 -15.47
N GLN A 90 9.96 7.56 -15.76
CA GLN A 90 10.91 6.51 -15.35
C GLN A 90 10.96 6.33 -13.83
N TYR A 91 10.97 7.44 -13.08
CA TYR A 91 10.98 7.40 -11.61
C TYR A 91 9.69 6.77 -11.07
N GLN A 92 8.52 7.13 -11.61
CA GLN A 92 7.22 6.57 -11.21
C GLN A 92 7.14 5.07 -11.51
N THR A 93 7.53 4.63 -12.71
CA THR A 93 7.56 3.20 -13.07
C THR A 93 8.47 2.42 -12.12
N SER A 94 9.67 2.94 -11.83
CA SER A 94 10.61 2.27 -10.91
C SER A 94 10.02 2.13 -9.50
N LEU A 95 9.33 3.16 -9.00
CA LEU A 95 8.66 3.07 -7.70
C LEU A 95 7.53 2.04 -7.71
N LEU A 96 6.73 1.98 -8.77
CA LEU A 96 5.62 1.02 -8.89
C LEU A 96 6.12 -0.42 -8.81
N ASP A 97 7.17 -0.73 -9.57
CA ASP A 97 7.78 -2.07 -9.57
C ASP A 97 8.30 -2.44 -8.17
N ILE A 98 9.09 -1.55 -7.57
CA ILE A 98 9.66 -1.77 -6.22
C ILE A 98 8.55 -1.95 -5.18
N PHE A 99 7.49 -1.14 -5.22
CA PHE A 99 6.40 -1.24 -4.25
C PHE A 99 5.48 -2.45 -4.48
N GLY A 100 5.34 -2.92 -5.72
CA GLY A 100 4.70 -4.19 -6.04
C GLY A 100 5.41 -5.36 -5.37
N ASP A 101 6.74 -5.41 -5.47
CA ASP A 101 7.56 -6.43 -4.83
C ASP A 101 7.54 -6.30 -3.30
N TYR A 102 7.53 -5.07 -2.76
CA TYR A 102 7.43 -4.79 -1.32
C TYR A 102 6.13 -5.36 -0.74
N SER A 103 5.01 -5.13 -1.43
CA SER A 103 3.70 -5.64 -1.06
C SER A 103 3.68 -7.17 -1.01
N THR A 104 4.29 -7.81 -2.01
CA THR A 104 4.42 -9.26 -2.09
C THR A 104 5.23 -9.82 -0.92
N ALA A 105 6.40 -9.24 -0.63
CA ALA A 105 7.26 -9.66 0.47
C ALA A 105 6.59 -9.50 1.84
N MET A 106 5.96 -8.35 2.09
CA MET A 106 5.22 -8.08 3.32
C MET A 106 4.04 -9.03 3.51
N SER A 107 3.32 -9.34 2.43
CA SER A 107 2.23 -10.33 2.44
C SER A 107 2.74 -11.74 2.76
N GLY A 108 3.92 -12.11 2.24
CA GLY A 108 4.60 -13.35 2.59
C GLY A 108 4.90 -13.46 4.09
N ILE A 109 5.48 -12.42 4.69
CA ILE A 109 5.73 -12.35 6.14
C ILE A 109 4.41 -12.47 6.91
N GLY A 110 3.38 -11.70 6.53
CA GLY A 110 2.08 -11.73 7.18
C GLY A 110 1.45 -13.13 7.18
N SER A 111 1.50 -13.81 6.02
CA SER A 111 1.02 -15.19 5.87
C SER A 111 1.80 -16.16 6.77
N ASP A 112 3.13 -16.06 6.79
CA ASP A 112 3.99 -16.88 7.64
C ASP A 112 3.68 -16.70 9.12
N MET A 113 3.50 -15.46 9.57
CA MET A 113 3.13 -15.15 10.95
C MET A 113 1.74 -15.69 11.32
N GLN A 114 0.77 -15.61 10.40
CA GLN A 114 -0.56 -16.16 10.63
C GLN A 114 -0.52 -17.69 10.76
N ARG A 115 0.21 -18.38 9.89
CA ARG A 115 0.41 -19.84 9.97
C ARG A 115 1.05 -20.24 11.29
N ALA A 116 2.11 -19.54 11.71
CA ALA A 116 2.75 -19.76 13.00
C ALA A 116 1.79 -19.50 14.18
N GLY A 117 0.93 -18.48 14.10
CA GLY A 117 -0.08 -18.21 15.11
C GLY A 117 -1.14 -19.32 15.25
N ALA A 118 -1.50 -19.97 14.14
CA ALA A 118 -2.39 -21.13 14.13
C ALA A 118 -1.69 -22.43 14.55
N SER A 119 -0.38 -22.53 14.37
CA SER A 119 0.43 -23.71 14.67
C SER A 119 1.81 -23.31 15.21
N PRO A 120 1.95 -23.02 16.52
CA PRO A 120 3.16 -22.44 17.10
C PRO A 120 4.45 -23.24 16.87
N GLY A 121 4.35 -24.56 16.71
CA GLY A 121 5.49 -25.42 16.40
C GLY A 121 6.17 -25.11 15.06
N LEU A 122 5.48 -24.41 14.13
CA LEU A 122 6.05 -24.00 12.84
C LEU A 122 7.23 -23.05 13.00
N ILE A 123 7.28 -22.24 14.06
CA ILE A 123 8.40 -21.29 14.29
C ILE A 123 9.74 -22.03 14.40
N LEU A 124 9.70 -23.31 14.81
CA LEU A 124 10.88 -24.16 14.97
C LEU A 124 11.25 -24.93 13.70
N THR A 125 10.47 -24.83 12.62
CA THR A 125 10.76 -25.54 11.38
C THR A 125 11.63 -24.71 10.45
N SER A 126 12.60 -25.36 9.81
CA SER A 126 13.53 -24.69 8.89
C SER A 126 12.82 -24.08 7.67
N SER A 127 11.74 -24.70 7.19
CA SER A 127 10.97 -24.17 6.05
C SER A 127 10.29 -22.85 6.37
N TRP A 128 9.69 -22.73 7.55
CA TRP A 128 9.07 -21.47 7.99
C TRP A 128 10.13 -20.39 8.21
N GLN A 129 11.21 -20.72 8.93
CA GLN A 129 12.31 -19.77 9.20
C GLN A 129 12.94 -19.26 7.90
N THR A 130 13.16 -20.15 6.93
CA THR A 130 13.70 -19.80 5.61
C THR A 130 12.75 -18.86 4.86
N SER A 131 11.45 -19.14 4.85
CA SER A 131 10.45 -18.30 4.20
C SER A 131 10.43 -16.87 4.78
N VAL A 132 10.42 -16.76 6.11
CA VAL A 132 10.48 -15.45 6.78
C VAL A 132 11.79 -14.73 6.47
N ALA A 133 12.93 -15.42 6.54
CA ALA A 133 14.24 -14.84 6.27
C ALA A 133 14.36 -14.32 4.83
N VAL A 134 13.85 -15.07 3.85
CA VAL A 134 13.83 -14.65 2.44
C VAL A 134 13.00 -13.38 2.26
N ASN A 135 11.79 -13.32 2.81
CA ASN A 135 10.95 -12.12 2.67
C ASN A 135 11.54 -10.92 3.41
N VAL A 136 12.13 -11.11 4.59
CA VAL A 136 12.86 -10.05 5.32
C VAL A 136 14.03 -9.52 4.51
N ALA A 137 14.82 -10.42 3.90
CA ALA A 137 15.94 -10.02 3.05
C ALA A 137 15.46 -9.24 1.82
N LEU A 138 14.36 -9.69 1.20
CA LEU A 138 13.76 -9.02 0.05
C LEU A 138 13.31 -7.60 0.40
N VAL A 139 12.61 -7.41 1.54
CA VAL A 139 12.22 -6.07 2.03
C VAL A 139 13.43 -5.14 2.14
N ARG A 140 14.55 -5.60 2.68
CA ARG A 140 15.78 -4.79 2.81
C ARG A 140 16.38 -4.43 1.46
N VAL A 141 16.49 -5.40 0.56
CA VAL A 141 16.99 -5.17 -0.81
C VAL A 141 16.12 -4.14 -1.54
N LEU A 142 14.81 -4.24 -1.42
CA LEU A 142 13.88 -3.27 -2.02
C LEU A 142 14.03 -1.88 -1.38
N GLY A 143 14.24 -1.82 -0.06
CA GLY A 143 14.55 -0.58 0.64
C GLY A 143 15.81 0.11 0.09
N ASP A 144 16.85 -0.66 -0.19
CA ASP A 144 18.08 -0.17 -0.81
C ASP A 144 17.86 0.31 -2.25
N GLN A 145 16.98 -0.36 -3.01
CA GLN A 145 16.58 0.11 -4.33
C GLN A 145 15.87 1.47 -4.27
N VAL A 146 14.95 1.68 -3.31
CA VAL A 146 14.32 3.00 -3.11
C VAL A 146 15.39 4.06 -2.82
N ARG A 147 16.35 3.77 -1.94
CA ARG A 147 17.46 4.69 -1.59
C ARG A 147 18.35 5.03 -2.79
N ALA A 148 18.47 4.13 -3.75
CA ALA A 148 19.28 4.31 -4.94
C ALA A 148 18.59 5.16 -6.03
N LEU A 149 17.28 5.39 -5.94
CA LEU A 149 16.57 6.23 -6.90
C LEU A 149 16.97 7.70 -6.74
N THR A 150 17.06 8.40 -7.87
CA THR A 150 17.24 9.86 -7.89
C THR A 150 15.88 10.51 -8.18
N PRO A 151 15.26 11.22 -7.21
CA PRO A 151 13.97 11.83 -7.44
C PRO A 151 14.09 13.08 -8.33
N PRO A 152 13.11 13.34 -9.22
CA PRO A 152 12.94 14.65 -9.85
C PRO A 152 12.82 15.76 -8.79
N THR A 153 13.24 16.98 -9.12
CA THR A 153 13.26 18.11 -8.16
C THR A 153 11.89 18.35 -7.53
N CYS A 154 10.80 18.27 -8.31
CA CYS A 154 9.43 18.44 -7.84
C CYS A 154 8.98 17.33 -6.85
N LEU A 155 9.61 16.15 -6.87
CA LEU A 155 9.26 15.00 -6.03
C LEU A 155 10.21 14.77 -4.85
N ARG A 156 11.14 15.70 -4.58
CA ARG A 156 12.11 15.55 -3.48
C ARG A 156 11.46 15.27 -2.12
N ASP A 157 10.38 16.00 -1.79
CA ASP A 157 9.73 15.86 -0.49
C ASP A 157 8.92 14.56 -0.38
N VAL A 158 8.29 14.13 -1.48
CA VAL A 158 7.66 12.80 -1.58
C VAL A 158 8.70 11.72 -1.34
N HIS A 159 9.84 11.77 -2.03
CA HIS A 159 10.91 10.80 -1.88
C HIS A 159 11.47 10.76 -0.45
N ALA A 160 11.63 11.92 0.20
CA ALA A 160 12.08 11.98 1.59
C ALA A 160 11.13 11.24 2.55
N LEU A 161 9.80 11.28 2.33
CA LEU A 161 8.84 10.49 3.09
C LEU A 161 8.96 8.99 2.80
N LEU A 162 9.18 8.60 1.55
CA LEU A 162 9.43 7.20 1.17
C LEU A 162 10.66 6.64 1.88
N LEU A 163 11.77 7.39 1.92
CA LEU A 163 12.99 6.97 2.63
C LEU A 163 12.77 6.79 4.13
N ARG A 164 11.96 7.65 4.76
CA ARG A 164 11.59 7.49 6.17
C ARG A 164 10.70 6.26 6.38
N ALA A 165 9.77 5.98 5.46
CA ALA A 165 8.94 4.78 5.51
C ALA A 165 9.79 3.49 5.44
N VAL A 166 10.70 3.43 4.46
CA VAL A 166 11.66 2.33 4.29
C VAL A 166 12.50 2.12 5.56
N THR A 167 12.95 3.22 6.19
CA THR A 167 13.71 3.15 7.45
C THR A 167 12.91 2.48 8.57
N ASP A 168 11.61 2.76 8.70
CA ASP A 168 10.76 2.09 9.69
C ASP A 168 10.49 0.62 9.33
N PHE A 169 10.34 0.29 8.04
CA PHE A 169 10.22 -1.10 7.63
C PHE A 169 11.49 -1.91 7.93
N ASP A 170 12.68 -1.35 7.68
CA ASP A 170 13.94 -2.01 8.03
C ASP A 170 14.06 -2.26 9.54
N ALA A 171 13.73 -1.25 10.36
CA ALA A 171 13.69 -1.40 11.81
C ALA A 171 12.67 -2.47 12.25
N SER A 172 11.50 -2.54 11.58
CA SER A 172 10.52 -3.59 11.82
C SER A 172 11.07 -4.98 11.49
N MET A 173 11.72 -5.14 10.33
CA MET A 173 12.32 -6.40 9.92
C MET A 173 13.38 -6.88 10.92
N GLU A 174 14.22 -5.97 11.41
CA GLU A 174 15.19 -6.30 12.45
C GLU A 174 14.52 -6.79 13.74
N LEU A 175 13.47 -6.10 14.19
CA LEU A 175 12.70 -6.48 15.37
C LEU A 175 11.95 -7.81 15.20
N ILE A 176 11.49 -8.14 13.99
CA ILE A 176 10.91 -9.45 13.66
C ILE A 176 11.95 -10.55 13.87
N VAL A 177 13.14 -10.40 13.27
CA VAL A 177 14.22 -11.39 13.41
C VAL A 177 14.59 -11.56 14.89
N GLN A 178 14.80 -10.46 15.62
CA GLN A 178 15.08 -10.52 17.06
C GLN A 178 13.94 -11.19 17.86
N GLY A 179 12.68 -10.91 17.49
CA GLY A 179 11.50 -11.49 18.10
C GLY A 179 11.40 -13.00 17.90
N ILE A 180 11.75 -13.49 16.71
CA ILE A 180 11.79 -14.92 16.40
C ILE A 180 12.93 -15.60 17.17
N ASP A 181 14.15 -15.08 17.06
CA ASP A 181 15.34 -15.68 17.66
C ASP A 181 15.25 -15.80 19.18
N ARG A 182 14.62 -14.81 19.82
CA ARG A 182 14.48 -14.74 21.29
C ARG A 182 13.10 -15.16 21.80
N LEU A 183 12.18 -15.53 20.91
CA LEU A 183 10.76 -15.75 21.22
C LEU A 183 10.15 -14.58 22.03
N SER A 184 10.49 -13.35 21.63
CA SER A 184 10.15 -12.11 22.33
C SER A 184 8.90 -11.46 21.75
N ALA A 185 7.78 -11.54 22.48
CA ALA A 185 6.55 -10.86 22.10
C ALA A 185 6.69 -9.33 22.04
N VAL A 186 7.51 -8.76 22.94
CA VAL A 186 7.77 -7.30 22.98
C VAL A 186 8.46 -6.83 21.70
N SER A 187 9.40 -7.61 21.16
CA SER A 187 10.06 -7.29 19.90
C SER A 187 9.09 -7.35 18.73
N LEU A 188 8.19 -8.34 18.69
CA LEU A 188 7.17 -8.46 17.65
C LEU A 188 6.12 -7.33 17.70
N GLU A 189 5.73 -6.89 18.90
CA GLU A 189 4.85 -5.73 19.09
C GLU A 189 5.54 -4.43 18.64
N ALA A 190 6.81 -4.24 18.98
CA ALA A 190 7.60 -3.10 18.52
C ALA A 190 7.77 -3.12 16.99
N ALA A 191 7.96 -4.30 16.39
CA ALA A 191 8.01 -4.46 14.94
C ALA A 191 6.70 -4.03 14.28
N THR A 192 5.57 -4.44 14.85
CA THR A 192 4.23 -4.05 14.37
C THR A 192 4.04 -2.53 14.44
N THR A 193 4.47 -1.91 15.54
CA THR A 193 4.44 -0.45 15.69
C THR A 193 5.25 0.25 14.60
N ARG A 194 6.44 -0.26 14.29
CA ARG A 194 7.28 0.27 13.20
C ARG A 194 6.65 0.09 11.83
N MET A 195 6.02 -1.05 11.55
CA MET A 195 5.25 -1.26 10.31
C MET A 195 4.16 -0.19 10.15
N VAL A 196 3.37 0.06 11.19
CA VAL A 196 2.33 1.10 11.15
C VAL A 196 2.93 2.48 10.86
N GLN A 197 4.02 2.84 11.54
CA GLN A 197 4.71 4.12 11.31
C GLN A 197 5.26 4.26 9.88
N GLY A 198 5.73 3.16 9.27
CA GLY A 198 6.15 3.14 7.87
C GLY A 198 4.97 3.36 6.93
N THR A 199 3.85 2.66 7.18
CA THR A 199 2.60 2.79 6.44
C THR A 199 2.00 4.20 6.49
N ASP A 200 2.03 4.86 7.65
CA ASP A 200 1.56 6.25 7.80
C ASP A 200 2.37 7.22 6.93
N LYS A 201 3.69 6.97 6.80
CA LYS A 201 4.57 7.77 5.95
C LYS A 201 4.33 7.52 4.47
N LEU A 202 4.06 6.27 4.07
CA LEU A 202 3.63 5.98 2.70
C LEU A 202 2.33 6.70 2.38
N THR A 203 1.35 6.66 3.28
CA THR A 203 0.06 7.37 3.11
C THR A 203 0.28 8.87 2.94
N SER A 204 1.15 9.45 3.75
CA SER A 204 1.52 10.87 3.66
C SER A 204 2.25 11.19 2.34
N ALA A 205 3.13 10.30 1.88
CA ALA A 205 3.82 10.44 0.60
C ALA A 205 2.84 10.39 -0.58
N SER A 206 1.86 9.48 -0.56
CA SER A 206 0.79 9.40 -1.58
C SER A 206 -0.03 10.68 -1.64
N ALA A 207 -0.43 11.20 -0.47
CA ALA A 207 -1.21 12.43 -0.39
C ALA A 207 -0.41 13.64 -0.92
N LEU A 208 0.88 13.71 -0.60
CA LEU A 208 1.76 14.77 -1.11
C LEU A 208 1.93 14.64 -2.63
N PHE A 209 2.16 13.42 -3.14
CA PHE A 209 2.32 13.15 -4.56
C PHE A 209 1.12 13.62 -5.39
N ALA A 210 -0.10 13.38 -4.90
CA ALA A 210 -1.33 13.83 -5.58
C ALA A 210 -1.47 15.36 -5.68
N GLY A 211 -0.76 16.12 -4.83
CA GLY A 211 -0.77 17.58 -4.84
C GLY A 211 0.42 18.23 -5.57
N VAL A 212 1.39 17.45 -6.06
CA VAL A 212 2.55 17.98 -6.77
C VAL A 212 2.22 18.17 -8.24
N SER A 213 2.51 19.37 -8.76
CA SER A 213 2.57 19.63 -10.20
C SER A 213 4.03 19.70 -10.63
N CYS A 214 4.42 18.72 -11.43
CA CYS A 214 5.57 18.77 -12.31
C CYS A 214 5.02 19.08 -13.72
#